data_AF-A0A530BCW2-F1
#
_entry.id   AF-A0A530BCW2-F1
#
_cell.length_a   1.000
_cell.length_b   1.000
_cell.length_c   1.000
_cell.angle_alpha   90.00
_cell.angle_beta   90.00
_cell.angle_gamma   90.00
#
_symmetry.space_group_name_H-M   'P 1'
#
loop_
_entity.id
_entity.type
_entity.pdbx_description
1 polymer ?
#
loop_
_entity_poly.entity_id
_entity_poly.type
_entity_poly.pdbx_seq_one_letter_code
_entity_poly.pdbx_strand_id
1 'polypeptide(L)'
;RDAVRSPDRSDLDPVEVPGAQSEIRPLIDALNAYMERVRAQMAAQRRFIANAAHQLRTPLALLSTQASYALRESAVDQRQEALVALQASSGRLARLAEQLLT
;
A
#
# COMPACT_ATOMS: atom_id res chain seq x y z
N ARG A 1 -19.70 -10.64 34.79
CA ARG A 1 -18.73 -9.73 34.13
C ARG A 1 -17.81 -10.61 33.31
N ASP A 2 -18.32 -11.20 32.24
CA ASP A 2 -17.55 -12.00 31.30
C ASP A 2 -18.33 -11.96 29.99
N ALA A 3 -17.90 -11.09 29.08
CA ALA A 3 -18.43 -11.06 27.73
C ALA A 3 -17.28 -10.81 26.77
N VAL A 4 -16.71 -11.94 26.33
CA VAL A 4 -16.26 -12.19 24.97
C VAL A 4 -15.27 -11.18 24.40
N ARG A 5 -13.99 -11.44 24.68
CA ARG A 5 -12.89 -11.07 23.80
C ARG A 5 -12.81 -12.11 22.67
N SER A 6 -13.55 -11.90 21.58
CA SER A 6 -13.34 -12.66 20.33
C SER A 6 -12.34 -11.91 19.47
N PRO A 7 -11.22 -12.52 19.07
CA PRO A 7 -10.14 -11.82 18.36
C PRO A 7 -10.35 -11.72 16.84
N ASP A 8 -11.59 -11.74 16.34
CA ASP A 8 -11.87 -11.86 14.90
C ASP A 8 -12.98 -10.95 14.35
N ARG A 9 -13.47 -10.00 15.16
CA ARG A 9 -14.22 -8.86 14.60
C ARG A 9 -13.20 -7.84 14.14
N SER A 10 -13.34 -7.33 12.92
CA SER A 10 -12.64 -6.10 12.60
C SER A 10 -13.12 -5.07 13.62
N ASP A 11 -12.22 -4.32 14.27
CA ASP A 11 -12.57 -3.34 15.33
C ASP A 11 -13.59 -2.27 14.88
N LEU A 12 -13.96 -2.29 13.59
CA LEU A 12 -14.84 -1.35 12.95
C LEU A 12 -16.19 -1.92 12.57
N ASP A 13 -16.52 -3.19 12.84
CA ASP A 13 -17.83 -3.76 12.46
C ASP A 13 -19.00 -2.93 13.01
N PRO A 14 -20.17 -2.89 12.33
CA PRO A 14 -21.30 -2.09 12.77
C PRO A 14 -21.70 -2.44 14.20
N VAL A 15 -21.99 -1.40 14.98
CA VAL A 15 -22.55 -1.52 16.32
C VAL A 15 -24.04 -1.77 16.20
N GLU A 16 -24.45 -2.98 16.60
CA GLU A 16 -25.85 -3.38 16.69
C GLU A 16 -26.28 -3.42 18.16
N VAL A 17 -27.29 -2.62 18.50
CA VAL A 17 -27.90 -2.61 19.84
C VAL A 17 -29.40 -2.87 19.69
N PRO A 18 -29.84 -4.14 19.71
CA PRO A 18 -31.25 -4.49 19.70
C PRO A 18 -31.96 -3.85 20.90
N GLY A 19 -33.11 -3.21 20.67
CA GLY A 19 -33.86 -2.54 21.73
C GLY A 19 -33.31 -1.18 22.18
N ALA A 20 -32.40 -0.56 21.42
CA ALA A 20 -31.95 0.80 21.69
C ALA A 20 -33.14 1.77 21.71
N GLN A 21 -33.17 2.63 22.74
CA GLN A 21 -34.15 3.71 22.87
C GLN A 21 -34.01 4.70 21.70
N SER A 22 -35.12 5.32 21.30
CA SER A 22 -35.19 6.26 20.17
C SER A 22 -34.18 7.41 20.26
N GLU A 23 -33.84 7.83 21.48
CA GLU A 23 -32.96 8.94 21.80
C GLU A 23 -31.49 8.61 21.52
N ILE A 24 -31.10 7.34 21.61
CA ILE A 24 -29.73 6.87 21.38
C ILE A 24 -29.52 6.40 19.94
N ARG A 25 -30.60 6.09 19.21
CA ARG A 25 -30.54 5.60 17.83
C ARG A 25 -29.74 6.51 16.89
N PRO A 26 -29.92 7.85 16.89
CA PRO A 26 -29.14 8.74 16.02
C PRO A 26 -27.63 8.70 16.30
N LEU A 27 -27.23 8.48 17.56
CA LEU A 27 -25.82 8.36 17.94
C LEU A 27 -25.21 7.05 17.41
N ILE A 28 -25.96 5.95 17.48
CA ILE A 28 -25.55 4.65 16.92
C ILE A 28 -25.38 4.76 15.41
N ASP A 29 -26.33 5.41 14.73
CA ASP A 29 -26.27 5.58 13.27
C ASP A 29 -25.08 6.46 12.85
N ALA A 30 -24.81 7.54 13.59
CA ALA A 30 -23.64 8.40 13.35
C ALA A 30 -22.31 7.66 13.59
N LEU A 31 -22.22 6.83 14.64
CA LEU A 31 -21.05 6.01 14.92
C LEU A 31 -20.80 4.99 13.81
N ASN A 32 -21.85 4.30 13.36
CA ASN A 32 -21.76 3.33 12.27
C ASN A 32 -21.33 3.98 10.95
N ALA A 33 -21.87 5.16 10.63
CA ALA A 33 -21.45 5.93 9.46
C ALA A 33 -19.97 6.35 9.53
N TYR A 34 -19.49 6.76 10.72
CA TYR A 34 -18.08 7.07 10.92
C TYR A 34 -17.18 5.84 10.76
N MET A 35 -17.54 4.71 11.38
CA MET A 35 -16.81 3.45 11.23
C MET A 35 -16.74 3.00 9.76
N GLU A 36 -17.83 3.14 9.00
CA GLU A 36 -17.84 2.85 7.56
C GLU A 36 -16.83 3.72 6.80
N ARG A 37 -16.81 5.03 7.10
CA ARG A 37 -15.84 5.94 6.48
C ARG A 37 -14.40 5.55 6.80
N VAL A 38 -14.11 5.16 8.04
CA VAL A 38 -12.78 4.67 8.43
C VAL A 38 -12.43 3.37 7.69
N ARG A 39 -13.36 2.41 7.58
CA ARG A 39 -13.16 1.18 6.80
C ARG A 39 -12.82 1.48 5.34
N ALA A 40 -13.56 2.41 4.73
CA ALA A 40 -13.31 2.84 3.36
C ALA A 40 -11.91 3.47 3.20
N GLN A 41 -11.49 4.33 4.14
CA GLN A 41 -10.16 4.94 4.13
C GLN A 41 -9.04 3.90 4.31
N MET A 42 -9.20 2.96 5.25
CA MET A 42 -8.22 1.87 5.43
C MET A 42 -8.14 0.96 4.21
N ALA A 43 -9.28 0.64 3.58
CA ALA A 43 -9.31 -0.14 2.35
C ALA A 43 -8.60 0.58 1.19
N ALA A 44 -8.80 1.89 1.05
CA ALA A 44 -8.09 2.71 0.09
C ALA A 44 -6.58 2.73 0.36
N GLN A 45 -6.16 2.90 1.61
CA GLN A 45 -4.74 2.87 2.01
C GLN A 45 -4.09 1.52 1.71
N ARG A 46 -4.77 0.40 2.00
CA ARG A 46 -4.28 -0.95 1.67
C ARG A 46 -4.09 -1.13 0.16
N ARG A 47 -5.05 -0.68 -0.65
CA ARG A 47 -4.95 -0.73 -2.12
C ARG A 47 -3.81 0.15 -2.63
N PHE A 48 -3.64 1.35 -2.06
CA PHE A 48 -2.54 2.24 -2.38
C PHE A 48 -1.18 1.57 -2.10
N ILE A 49 -0.98 1.01 -0.90
CA ILE A 49 0.26 0.31 -0.53
C ILE A 49 0.52 -0.89 -1.46
N ALA A 50 -0.51 -1.68 -1.77
CA ALA A 50 -0.38 -2.81 -2.68
C ALA A 50 0.05 -2.35 -4.08
N ASN A 51 -0.61 -1.33 -4.63
CA ASN A 51 -0.27 -0.76 -5.93
C ASN A 51 1.15 -0.18 -5.96
N ALA A 52 1.53 0.58 -4.93
CA ALA A 52 2.88 1.11 -4.75
C ALA A 52 3.93 -0.01 -4.77
N ALA A 53 3.71 -1.07 -3.99
CA ALA A 53 4.62 -2.22 -3.93
C ALA A 53 4.74 -2.92 -5.29
N HIS A 54 3.63 -3.09 -6.02
CA HIS A 54 3.64 -3.66 -7.37
C HIS A 54 4.42 -2.76 -8.35
N GLN A 55 4.18 -1.45 -8.32
CA GLN A 55 4.86 -0.50 -9.19
C GLN A 55 6.35 -0.38 -8.92
N LEU A 56 6.80 -0.57 -7.68
CA LEU A 56 8.23 -0.57 -7.32
C LEU A 56 8.94 -1.87 -7.70
N ARG A 57 8.28 -3.03 -7.64
CA ARG A 57 8.89 -4.34 -7.93
C ARG A 57 9.48 -4.43 -9.34
N THR A 58 8.72 -4.00 -10.35
CA THR A 58 9.12 -4.09 -11.75
C THR A 58 10.41 -3.31 -12.08
N PRO A 59 10.52 -2.01 -11.77
CA PRO A 59 11.75 -1.25 -12.01
C PRO A 59 12.93 -1.73 -11.15
N LEU A 60 12.68 -2.23 -9.94
CA LEU A 60 13.73 -2.88 -9.12
C LEU A 60 14.27 -4.16 -9.78
N ALA A 61 13.40 -4.99 -10.36
CA ALA A 61 13.82 -6.18 -11.10
C ALA A 61 14.65 -5.82 -12.35
N LEU A 62 14.26 -4.76 -13.06
CA LEU A 62 15.01 -4.24 -14.19
C LEU A 62 16.41 -3.74 -13.76
N LEU A 63 16.49 -2.96 -12.68
CA LEU A 63 17.76 -2.50 -12.12
C LEU A 63 18.69 -3.66 -11.75
N SER A 64 18.16 -4.69 -11.08
CA SER A 64 18.91 -5.89 -10.72
C SER A 64 19.43 -6.65 -11.96
N THR A 65 18.61 -6.73 -13.01
CA THR A 65 18.99 -7.35 -14.29
C THR A 65 20.11 -6.57 -14.97
N GLN A 66 19.98 -5.24 -15.06
CA GLN A 66 21.00 -4.36 -15.65
C GLN A 66 22.32 -4.42 -14.87
N ALA A 67 22.26 -4.45 -13.53
CA ALA A 67 23.43 -4.59 -12.68
C ALA A 67 24.13 -5.94 -12.91
N SER A 68 23.35 -7.03 -12.94
CA SER A 68 23.87 -8.38 -13.19
C SER A 68 24.52 -8.51 -14.57
N TYR A 69 23.93 -7.87 -15.58
CA TYR A 69 24.48 -7.81 -16.94
C TYR A 69 25.81 -7.03 -16.96
N ALA A 70 25.84 -5.82 -16.38
CA ALA A 70 27.05 -5.00 -16.32
C ALA A 70 28.23 -5.71 -15.60
N LEU A 71 27.94 -6.46 -14.54
CA LEU A 71 28.94 -7.23 -13.78
C LEU A 71 29.55 -8.39 -14.58
N ARG A 72 28.81 -8.97 -15.54
CA ARG A 72 29.28 -10.09 -16.37
C ARG A 72 29.98 -9.64 -17.64
N GLU A 73 29.70 -8.43 -18.09
CA GLU A 73 30.19 -7.94 -19.37
C GLU A 73 31.67 -7.57 -19.31
N SER A 74 32.43 -8.00 -20.31
CA SER A 74 33.88 -7.78 -20.42
C SER A 74 34.20 -6.64 -21.39
N ALA A 75 33.36 -6.41 -22.38
CA ALA A 75 33.49 -5.30 -23.32
C ALA A 75 33.18 -3.98 -22.61
N VAL A 76 34.14 -3.05 -22.64
CA VAL A 76 34.02 -1.74 -21.97
C VAL A 76 32.80 -0.96 -22.47
N ASP A 77 32.57 -0.95 -23.78
CA ASP A 77 31.45 -0.21 -24.38
C ASP A 77 30.08 -0.75 -23.94
N GLN A 78 29.92 -2.08 -23.94
CA GLN A 78 28.67 -2.73 -23.52
C GLN A 78 28.45 -2.61 -22.02
N ARG A 79 29.51 -2.68 -21.21
CA ARG A 79 29.44 -2.39 -19.77
C ARG A 79 29.02 -0.95 -19.53
N GLN A 80 29.58 0.01 -20.27
CA GLN A 80 29.22 1.41 -20.16
C GLN A 80 27.76 1.65 -20.52
N GLU A 81 27.27 1.03 -21.60
CA GLU A 81 25.86 1.08 -21.99
C GLU A 81 24.94 0.54 -20.87
N ALA A 82 25.30 -0.59 -20.28
CA ALA A 82 24.57 -1.17 -19.16
C ALA A 82 24.51 -0.24 -17.93
N LEU A 83 25.62 0.42 -17.60
CA LEU A 83 25.71 1.37 -16.50
C LEU A 83 24.87 2.63 -16.76
N VAL A 84 24.87 3.17 -17.99
CA VAL A 84 24.01 4.29 -18.38
C VAL A 84 22.54 3.90 -18.28
N ALA A 85 22.18 2.70 -18.75
CA ALA A 85 20.82 2.19 -18.66
C ALA A 85 20.37 2.00 -17.20
N LEU A 86 21.27 1.53 -16.33
CA LEU A 86 21.05 1.39 -14.88
C LEU A 86 20.84 2.75 -14.22
N GLN A 87 21.67 3.75 -14.53
CA GLN A 87 21.51 5.12 -14.02
C GLN A 87 20.15 5.71 -14.43
N ALA A 88 19.75 5.53 -15.69
CA ALA A 88 18.46 5.99 -16.17
C ALA A 88 17.28 5.28 -15.47
N SER A 89 17.37 3.96 -15.25
CA SER A 89 16.39 3.19 -14.48
C SER A 89 16.29 3.65 -13.04
N SER A 90 17.42 3.95 -12.39
CA SER A 90 17.48 4.46 -11.02
C SER A 90 16.76 5.81 -10.91
N GLY A 91 17.02 6.72 -11.85
CA GLY A 91 16.33 8.01 -11.91
C GLY A 91 14.82 7.88 -12.14
N ARG A 92 14.36 6.91 -12.94
CA ARG A 92 12.92 6.60 -13.08
C ARG A 92 12.31 6.07 -11.79
N LEU A 93 13.02 5.20 -11.08
CA LEU A 93 12.57 4.65 -9.80
C LEU A 93 12.44 5.74 -8.73
N ALA A 94 13.39 6.66 -8.66
CA ALA A 94 13.33 7.80 -7.74
C ALA A 94 12.09 8.68 -7.99
N ARG A 95 11.82 9.02 -9.26
CA ARG A 95 10.61 9.77 -9.63
C ARG A 95 9.32 9.03 -9.29
N LEU A 96 9.28 7.71 -9.50
CA LEU A 96 8.12 6.89 -9.13
C LEU A 96 7.92 6.90 -7.61
N ALA A 97 8.99 6.80 -6.82
CA ALA A 97 8.90 6.90 -5.37
C ALA A 97 8.37 8.27 -4.92
N GLU A 98 8.82 9.38 -5.52
CA GLU A 98 8.29 10.72 -5.26
C GLU A 98 6.80 10.84 -5.60
N GLN A 99 6.37 10.28 -6.74
CA GLN A 99 4.96 10.24 -7.15
C GLN A 99 4.06 9.41 -6.21
N LEU A 100 4.62 8.46 -5.47
CA LEU A 100 3.86 7.71 -4.45
C LEU A 100 3.79 8.46 -3.11
N LEU A 101 4.68 9.41 -2.86
CA LEU A 101 4.72 10.19 -1.61
C LEU A 101 3.93 11.51 -1.70
N THR A 102 3.39 11.83 -2.88
CA THR A 102 2.62 13.04 -3.18
C THR A 102 1.17 12.70 -3.48
#